data_AF-A0A351KTE5-F1
#
_entry.id   AF-A0A351KTE5-F1
#
_cell.length_a   1.000
_cell.length_b   1.000
_cell.length_c   1.000
_cell.angle_alpha   90.00
_cell.angle_beta   90.00
_cell.angle_gamma   90.00
#
_symmetry.space_group_name_H-M   'P 1'
#
loop_
_entity.id
_entity.type
_entity.pdbx_description
1 polymer ?
#
loop_
_entity_poly.entity_id
_entity_poly.type
_entity_poly.pdbx_seq_one_letter_code
_entity_poly.pdbx_strand_id
1 'polypeptide(L)'
;QVIRASLKDRGAMILVPNLSVAAEVANRIAPEHLELSVAAPESLLEKIRNAGAIFMGRYTAEALGDYCAGPNHVLPTSGTARFSSPLGVYDFQKR
;
A
#
# COMPACT_ATOMS: atom_id res chain seq x y z
N GLN A 1 -13.85 -11.81 -15.74
CA GLN A 1 -14.13 -12.97 -14.85
C GLN A 1 -13.25 -12.92 -13.59
N VAL A 2 -11.93 -12.71 -13.72
CA VAL A 2 -10.98 -12.62 -12.59
C VAL A 2 -11.35 -11.56 -11.54
N ILE A 3 -11.66 -10.31 -11.95
CA ILE A 3 -12.02 -9.23 -11.01
C ILE A 3 -13.20 -9.64 -10.10
N ARG A 4 -14.25 -10.22 -10.69
CA ARG A 4 -15.45 -10.66 -9.95
C ARG A 4 -15.10 -11.73 -8.90
N ALA A 5 -14.29 -12.72 -9.27
CA ALA A 5 -13.88 -13.77 -8.34
C ALA A 5 -13.03 -13.21 -7.20
N SER A 6 -12.03 -12.37 -7.52
CA SER A 6 -11.18 -11.72 -6.52
C SER A 6 -11.98 -10.91 -5.50
N LEU A 7 -12.90 -10.05 -5.98
CA LEU A 7 -13.74 -9.24 -5.10
C LEU A 7 -14.68 -10.10 -4.24
N LYS A 8 -15.26 -11.18 -4.79
CA LYS A 8 -16.15 -12.07 -4.06
C LYS A 8 -15.42 -12.84 -2.96
N ASP A 9 -14.25 -13.39 -3.27
CA ASP A 9 -13.57 -14.35 -2.39
C ASP A 9 -12.59 -13.68 -1.42
N ARG A 10 -12.10 -12.48 -1.74
CA ARG A 10 -11.04 -11.79 -0.99
C ARG A 10 -11.32 -10.31 -0.70
N GLY A 11 -12.32 -9.71 -1.34
CA GLY A 11 -12.70 -8.32 -1.08
C GLY A 11 -13.25 -8.15 0.33
N ALA A 12 -12.87 -7.06 0.99
CA ALA A 12 -13.34 -6.73 2.33
C ALA A 12 -13.57 -5.22 2.48
N MET A 13 -14.57 -4.85 3.28
CA MET A 13 -14.80 -3.47 3.72
C MET A 13 -14.68 -3.43 5.24
N ILE A 14 -13.79 -2.59 5.75
CA ILE A 14 -13.54 -2.45 7.19
C ILE A 14 -14.01 -1.08 7.63
N LEU A 15 -15.13 -1.05 8.36
CA LEU A 15 -15.63 0.17 8.97
C LEU A 15 -14.86 0.43 10.27
N VAL A 16 -14.31 1.64 10.40
CA VAL A 16 -13.55 2.08 11.57
C VAL A 16 -14.09 3.42 12.09
N PRO A 17 -13.96 3.72 13.39
CA PRO A 17 -14.53 4.93 13.96
C PRO A 17 -13.80 6.21 13.54
N ASN A 18 -12.53 6.12 13.11
CA ASN A 18 -11.72 7.27 12.69
C ASN A 18 -10.45 6.82 11.94
N LEU A 19 -9.72 7.79 11.36
CA LEU A 19 -8.50 7.55 10.59
C LEU A 19 -7.33 7.01 11.41
N SER A 20 -7.28 7.25 12.72
CA SER A 20 -6.23 6.67 13.57
C SER A 20 -6.36 5.15 13.64
N VAL A 21 -7.59 4.65 13.82
CA VAL A 21 -7.88 3.21 13.78
C VAL A 21 -7.67 2.65 12.36
N ALA A 22 -7.97 3.44 11.31
CA ALA A 22 -7.66 3.04 9.94
C ALA A 22 -6.15 2.77 9.73
N ALA A 23 -5.28 3.63 10.28
CA ALA A 23 -3.83 3.44 10.21
C ALA A 23 -3.38 2.18 10.96
N GLU A 24 -3.96 1.89 12.13
CA GLU A 24 -3.67 0.65 12.88
C GLU A 24 -4.05 -0.60 12.07
N VAL A 25 -5.21 -0.58 11.41
CA VAL A 25 -5.65 -1.65 10.51
C VAL A 25 -4.68 -1.80 9.33
N ALA A 26 -4.31 -0.71 8.66
CA ALA A 26 -3.37 -0.72 7.55
C ALA A 26 -2.00 -1.31 7.97
N ASN A 27 -1.47 -0.88 9.12
CA ASN A 27 -0.22 -1.39 9.68
C ASN A 27 -0.26 -2.88 9.99
N ARG A 28 -1.40 -3.38 10.47
CA ARG A 28 -1.59 -4.80 10.74
C ARG A 28 -1.64 -5.61 9.43
N ILE A 29 -2.34 -5.10 8.42
CA ILE A 29 -2.43 -5.73 7.10
C ILE A 29 -1.05 -5.76 6.43
N ALA A 30 -0.28 -4.66 6.53
CA ALA A 30 0.99 -4.45 5.84
C ALA A 30 0.84 -4.67 4.32
N PRO A 31 0.03 -3.84 3.66
CA PRO A 31 -0.32 -4.04 2.25
C PRO A 31 0.88 -3.82 1.32
N GLU A 32 0.82 -4.47 0.17
CA GLU A 32 1.71 -4.19 -0.97
C GLU A 32 1.51 -2.75 -1.46
N HIS A 33 0.26 -2.39 -1.80
CA HIS A 33 -0.15 -1.06 -2.23
C HIS A 33 -1.13 -0.43 -1.22
N LEU A 34 -0.86 0.80 -0.77
CA LEU A 34 -1.75 1.57 0.12
C LEU A 34 -2.14 2.90 -0.52
N GLU A 35 -3.43 3.11 -0.75
CA GLU A 35 -3.96 4.41 -1.21
C GLU A 35 -4.55 5.22 -0.04
N LEU A 36 -4.07 6.46 0.13
CA LEU A 36 -4.57 7.42 1.11
C LEU A 36 -5.45 8.48 0.43
N SER A 37 -6.69 8.09 0.14
CA SER A 37 -7.72 8.97 -0.44
C SER A 37 -8.52 9.74 0.62
N VAL A 38 -7.83 10.53 1.44
CA VAL A 38 -8.41 11.33 2.54
C VAL A 38 -8.09 12.83 2.37
N ALA A 39 -8.68 13.69 3.19
CA ALA A 39 -8.51 15.14 3.07
C ALA A 39 -7.09 15.64 3.40
N ALA A 40 -6.43 15.00 4.38
CA ALA A 40 -5.06 15.33 4.81
C ALA A 40 -4.22 14.04 4.87
N PRO A 41 -3.81 13.49 3.71
CA PRO A 41 -3.10 12.21 3.65
C PRO A 41 -1.73 12.25 4.34
N GLU A 42 -1.05 13.40 4.36
CA GLU A 42 0.26 13.60 4.98
C GLU A 42 0.20 13.35 6.50
N SER A 43 -0.84 13.84 7.18
CA SER A 43 -1.03 13.59 8.61
C SER A 43 -1.34 12.13 8.93
N LEU A 44 -1.93 11.40 7.99
CA LEU A 44 -2.18 9.97 8.14
C LEU A 44 -0.91 9.15 7.86
N LEU A 45 -0.10 9.58 6.88
CA LEU A 45 1.17 8.94 6.51
C LEU A 45 2.10 8.81 7.72
N GLU A 46 2.17 9.81 8.60
CA GLU A 46 2.98 9.76 9.84
C GLU A 46 2.65 8.56 10.75
N LYS A 47 1.45 7.98 10.61
CA LYS A 47 0.98 6.83 11.38
C LYS A 47 1.20 5.49 10.65
N ILE A 48 1.60 5.51 9.38
CA ILE A 48 1.85 4.30 8.59
C ILE A 48 3.30 3.85 8.77
N ARG A 49 3.47 2.59 9.16
CA ARG A 49 4.75 1.91 9.41
C ARG A 49 5.02 0.81 8.40
N ASN A 50 3.98 0.14 7.92
CA ASN A 50 4.10 -1.02 7.03
C ASN A 50 3.27 -0.82 5.76
N ALA A 51 3.93 -0.58 4.63
CA ALA A 51 3.36 -0.62 3.29
C ALA A 51 4.50 -0.79 2.26
N GLY A 52 4.25 -1.48 1.15
CA GLY A 52 5.21 -1.58 0.05
C GLY A 52 5.35 -0.25 -0.70
N ALA A 53 4.25 0.28 -1.21
CA ALA A 53 4.15 1.61 -1.78
C ALA A 53 2.92 2.36 -1.27
N ILE A 54 3.03 3.69 -1.16
CA ILE A 54 1.96 4.56 -0.67
C ILE A 54 1.63 5.60 -1.74
N PHE A 55 0.35 5.67 -2.09
CA PHE A 55 -0.20 6.63 -3.03
C PHE A 55 -1.09 7.62 -2.29
N MET A 56 -0.82 8.92 -2.41
CA MET A 56 -1.51 9.95 -1.63
C MET A 56 -2.31 10.90 -2.52
N GLY A 57 -3.57 11.11 -2.17
CA GLY A 57 -4.48 12.00 -2.91
C GLY A 57 -5.38 11.27 -3.91
N ARG A 58 -6.32 12.02 -4.49
CA ARG A 58 -7.41 11.46 -5.32
C ARG A 58 -7.03 11.12 -6.76
N TYR A 59 -5.85 11.57 -7.21
CA TYR A 59 -5.39 11.45 -8.59
C TYR A 59 -4.14 10.57 -8.73
N THR A 60 -3.83 9.80 -7.70
CA THR A 60 -2.66 8.93 -7.62
C THR A 60 -3.13 7.48 -7.56
N ALA A 61 -3.85 7.03 -8.58
CA ALA A 61 -4.24 5.62 -8.69
C ALA A 61 -3.00 4.73 -8.72
N GLU A 62 -3.08 3.55 -8.10
CA GLU A 62 -1.96 2.59 -8.06
C GLU A 62 -1.34 2.29 -9.43
N ALA A 63 -2.16 2.18 -10.48
CA ALA A 63 -1.69 1.99 -11.85
C ALA A 63 -0.66 3.04 -12.32
N LEU A 64 -0.68 4.27 -11.78
CA LEU A 64 0.37 5.26 -12.08
C LEU A 64 1.76 4.77 -11.61
N GLY A 65 1.81 4.12 -10.45
CA GLY A 65 3.00 3.50 -9.86
C GLY A 65 3.52 2.33 -10.68
N ASP A 66 2.62 1.52 -11.23
CA ASP A 66 2.97 0.35 -12.04
C ASP A 66 3.72 0.69 -13.33
N TYR A 67 3.50 1.88 -13.89
CA TYR A 67 3.98 2.19 -15.23
C TYR A 67 4.97 3.36 -15.30
N CYS A 68 4.65 4.51 -14.72
CA CYS A 68 5.36 5.75 -15.07
C CYS A 68 5.64 6.73 -13.93
N ALA A 69 5.25 6.43 -12.69
CA ALA A 69 5.59 7.27 -11.54
C ALA A 69 7.11 7.29 -11.24
N GLY A 70 7.81 6.18 -11.53
CA GLY A 70 9.25 6.03 -11.29
C GLY A 70 9.65 5.00 -10.21
N PRO A 71 8.94 4.83 -9.08
CA PRO A 71 9.19 3.75 -8.13
C PRO A 71 9.09 2.35 -8.77
N ASN A 72 9.77 1.37 -8.17
CA ASN A 72 9.68 -0.01 -8.64
C ASN A 72 8.38 -0.65 -8.15
N HIS A 73 7.64 -1.29 -9.06
CA HIS A 73 6.40 -2.00 -8.75
C HIS A 73 6.60 -3.45 -8.29
N VAL A 74 7.85 -3.94 -8.22
CA VAL A 74 8.15 -5.23 -7.59
C VAL A 74 8.21 -5.01 -6.08
N LEU A 75 7.08 -5.29 -5.42
CA LEU A 75 6.82 -4.95 -4.04
C LEU A 75 6.62 -6.18 -3.13
N PRO A 76 6.79 -6.01 -1.81
CA PRO A 76 6.53 -7.08 -0.85
C PRO A 76 5.03 -7.37 -0.68
N THR A 77 4.60 -8.58 -1.08
CA THR A 77 3.19 -9.04 -1.00
C THR A 77 2.89 -9.78 0.31
N SER A 78 1.63 -10.15 0.55
CA SER A 78 1.23 -11.08 1.64
C SER A 78 1.69 -10.67 3.05
N GLY A 79 1.75 -9.37 3.33
CA GLY A 79 2.15 -8.83 4.63
C GLY A 79 3.66 -8.76 4.87
N THR A 80 4.47 -9.06 3.86
CA THR A 80 5.94 -9.02 3.97
C THR A 80 6.51 -7.59 4.01
N ALA A 81 5.69 -6.57 3.73
CA ALA A 81 6.05 -5.16 3.92
C ALA A 81 6.41 -4.80 5.38
N ARG A 82 6.23 -5.72 6.34
CA ARG A 82 6.72 -5.60 7.72
C ARG A 82 8.24 -5.73 7.85
N PHE A 83 8.91 -6.36 6.88
CA PHE A 83 10.34 -6.69 6.99
C PHE A 83 11.09 -6.70 5.64
N SER A 84 10.40 -6.45 4.54
CA SER A 84 10.97 -6.37 3.19
C SER A 84 10.66 -5.02 2.56
N SER A 85 11.52 -4.60 1.64
CA SER A 85 11.42 -3.34 0.92
C SER A 85 11.03 -3.57 -0.55
N PRO A 86 10.54 -2.53 -1.26
CA PRO A 86 10.48 -2.53 -2.72
C PRO A 86 11.82 -2.89 -3.35
N LEU A 87 11.80 -3.55 -4.49
CA LEU A 87 13.00 -3.84 -5.27
C LEU A 87 13.70 -2.52 -5.66
N GLY A 88 14.99 -2.42 -5.34
CA GLY A 88 15.82 -1.27 -5.64
C GLY A 88 17.19 -1.67 -6.17
N VAL A 89 18.01 -0.66 -6.49
CA VAL A 89 19.38 -0.88 -6.99
C VAL A 89 20.26 -1.67 -6.00
N TYR A 90 19.93 -1.63 -4.72
CA TYR A 90 20.69 -2.31 -3.66
C TYR A 90 20.50 -3.83 -3.69
N ASP A 91 19.39 -4.34 -4.22
CA ASP A 91 19.14 -5.79 -4.34
C ASP A 91 20.06 -6.47 -5.36
N PHE A 92 20.70 -5.68 -6.24
CA PHE A 92 21.63 -6.14 -7.26
C PHE A 92 23.11 -5.92 -6.87
N GLN A 93 23.37 -5.49 -5.63
CA GLN A 93 24.70 -5.17 -5.12
C GLN A 93 25.03 -6.06 -3.92
N LYS A 94 26.31 -6.40 -3.74
CA LYS A 94 26.84 -6.98 -2.49
C LYS A 94 27.80 -6.00 -1.83
N ARG A 95 27.83 -6.00 -0.49
CA ARG A 95 28.81 -5.29 0.34
C ARG A 95 29.78 -6.28 0.96
#